data_AF-A0A7S4UC88-F1
#
_entry.id   AF-A0A7S4UC88-F1
#
_cell.length_a   1.000
_cell.length_b   1.000
_cell.length_c   1.000
_cell.angle_alpha   90.00
_cell.angle_beta   90.00
_cell.angle_gamma   90.00
#
_symmetry.space_group_name_H-M   'P 1'
#
loop_
_entity.id
_entity.type
_entity.pdbx_description
1 polymer ?
#
loop_
_entity_poly.entity_id
_entity_poly.type
_entity_poly.pdbx_seq_one_letter_code
_entity_poly.pdbx_strand_id
1 'polypeptide(L)'
;GAGFDARGFSTRGIERVIEIDLPAVASLKQRMLHERLFKRRPSLRQVHYTSIGVDLNQVEKFERLLEEAMASESGATNCHTIFVFEAVLAYLDEGVAERLLGACRRVGSKHSDSISLCLADRLPLSRGEDREAAASLLAGLGFELGAWMPKPGI
;
A
#
# COMPACT_ATOMS: atom_id res chain seq x y z
N GLY A 1 3.68 -3.54 -3.94
CA GLY A 1 3.86 -3.81 -5.37
C GLY A 1 3.11 -2.77 -6.15
N ALA A 2 3.65 -1.55 -6.24
CA ALA A 2 3.00 -0.46 -6.98
C ALA A 2 3.21 -0.56 -8.50
N GLY A 3 4.14 -1.40 -8.97
CA GLY A 3 4.49 -1.50 -10.39
C GLY A 3 4.72 -0.14 -11.02
N PHE A 4 4.15 0.10 -12.20
CA PHE A 4 4.17 1.39 -12.89
C PHE A 4 2.87 2.18 -12.76
N ASP A 5 2.12 1.94 -11.69
CA ASP A 5 0.92 2.71 -11.37
C ASP A 5 1.20 4.22 -11.32
N ALA A 6 0.26 5.03 -11.82
CA ALA A 6 0.35 6.49 -11.83
C ALA A 6 -0.79 7.16 -11.04
N ARG A 7 -1.67 6.38 -10.39
CA ARG A 7 -2.85 6.89 -9.66
C ARG A 7 -2.48 7.91 -8.59
N GLY A 8 -1.34 7.76 -7.92
CA GLY A 8 -0.85 8.72 -6.94
C GLY A 8 -0.67 10.14 -7.48
N PHE A 9 -0.48 10.31 -8.80
CA PHE A 9 -0.35 11.62 -9.44
C PHE A 9 -1.63 12.13 -10.11
N SER A 10 -2.65 11.28 -10.26
CA SER A 10 -3.93 11.66 -10.90
C SER A 10 -5.10 11.79 -9.93
N THR A 11 -4.99 11.20 -8.74
CA THR A 11 -6.04 11.27 -7.71
C THR A 11 -6.00 12.62 -6.99
N ARG A 12 -7.14 13.31 -6.93
CA ARG A 12 -7.26 14.59 -6.22
C ARG A 12 -7.24 14.38 -4.71
N GLY A 13 -6.69 15.36 -3.98
CA GLY A 13 -6.62 15.32 -2.51
C GLY A 13 -5.51 14.43 -1.97
N ILE A 14 -4.65 13.88 -2.84
CA ILE A 14 -3.45 13.16 -2.42
C ILE A 14 -2.29 14.16 -2.32
N GLU A 15 -1.85 14.41 -1.09
CA GLU A 15 -0.68 15.24 -0.80
C GLU A 15 0.61 14.43 -0.93
N ARG A 16 0.54 13.15 -0.55
CA ARG A 16 1.68 12.27 -0.42
C ARG A 16 1.43 10.90 -1.01
N VAL A 17 2.44 10.37 -1.70
CA VAL A 17 2.42 9.04 -2.32
C VAL A 17 3.66 8.29 -1.87
N ILE A 18 3.47 7.14 -1.23
CA ILE A 18 4.53 6.19 -0.91
C ILE A 18 4.27 4.94 -1.73
N GLU A 19 5.23 4.59 -2.58
CA GLU A 19 5.16 3.38 -3.39
C GLU A 19 6.25 2.40 -3.01
N ILE A 20 5.85 1.15 -2.81
CA ILE A 20 6.72 0.09 -2.33
C ILE A 20 6.69 -1.05 -3.33
N ASP A 21 7.85 -1.44 -3.85
CA ASP A 21 8.01 -2.52 -4.81
C ASP A 21 9.39 -3.16 -4.69
N LEU A 22 9.65 -4.22 -5.48
CA LEU A 22 10.97 -4.81 -5.60
C LEU A 22 12.01 -3.73 -5.94
N PRO A 23 13.25 -3.84 -5.43
CA PRO A 23 14.27 -2.80 -5.61
C PRO A 23 14.51 -2.41 -7.08
N ALA A 24 14.49 -3.38 -7.99
CA ALA A 24 14.65 -3.12 -9.43
C ALA A 24 13.48 -2.30 -10.01
N VAL A 25 12.25 -2.59 -9.60
CA VAL A 25 11.03 -1.91 -10.08
C VAL A 25 10.98 -0.47 -9.55
N ALA A 26 11.23 -0.29 -8.24
CA ALA A 26 11.32 1.03 -7.61
C ALA A 26 12.36 1.92 -8.30
N SER A 27 13.56 1.38 -8.54
CA SER A 27 14.65 2.10 -9.23
C SER A 27 14.26 2.51 -10.66
N LEU A 28 13.65 1.59 -11.43
CA LEU A 28 13.22 1.87 -12.80
C LEU A 28 12.11 2.93 -12.84
N LYS A 29 11.13 2.84 -11.94
CA LYS A 29 10.04 3.80 -11.87
C LYS A 29 10.54 5.19 -11.50
N GLN A 30 11.42 5.31 -10.51
CA GLN A 30 12.03 6.58 -10.13
C GLN A 30 12.72 7.24 -11.34
N ARG A 31 13.51 6.48 -12.10
CA ARG A 31 14.11 6.97 -13.36
C ARG A 31 13.06 7.44 -14.36
N MET A 32 12.00 6.66 -14.60
CA MET A 32 10.92 7.04 -15.52
C MET A 32 10.21 8.33 -15.10
N LEU A 33 9.96 8.51 -13.80
CA LEU A 33 9.32 9.71 -13.27
C LEU A 33 10.19 10.94 -13.51
N HIS A 34 11.48 10.90 -13.14
CA HIS A 34 12.39 12.04 -13.28
C HIS A 34 12.78 12.32 -14.74
N GLU A 35 13.04 11.29 -15.54
CA GLU A 35 13.51 11.45 -16.92
C GLU A 35 12.37 11.76 -17.90
N ARG A 36 11.12 11.39 -17.58
CA ARG A 36 9.97 11.55 -18.49
C ARG A 36 8.81 12.32 -17.88
N LEU A 37 8.15 11.80 -16.83
CA LEU A 37 6.89 12.36 -16.36
C LEU A 37 7.05 13.79 -15.85
N PHE A 38 8.00 14.02 -14.94
CA PHE A 38 8.24 15.33 -14.35
C PHE A 38 8.88 16.34 -15.31
N LYS A 39 9.47 15.87 -16.43
CA LYS A 39 9.88 16.79 -17.52
C LYS A 39 8.68 17.25 -18.33
N ARG A 40 7.73 16.35 -18.62
CA ARG A 40 6.52 16.65 -19.41
C ARG A 40 5.44 17.37 -18.60
N ARG A 41 5.38 17.13 -17.29
CA ARG A 41 4.38 17.67 -16.36
C ARG A 41 5.05 18.14 -15.06
N PRO A 42 5.77 19.28 -15.06
CA PRO A 42 6.50 19.75 -13.89
C PRO A 42 5.61 20.01 -12.66
N SER A 43 4.34 20.37 -12.87
CA SER A 43 3.37 20.60 -11.79
C SER A 43 3.15 19.36 -10.91
N LEU A 44 3.37 18.14 -11.43
CA LEU A 44 3.21 16.92 -10.64
C LEU A 44 4.29 16.75 -9.56
N ARG A 45 5.34 17.58 -9.54
CA ARG A 45 6.36 17.59 -8.48
C ARG A 45 5.83 18.11 -7.14
N GLN A 46 4.65 18.72 -7.13
CA GLN A 46 4.00 19.18 -5.89
C GLN A 46 3.49 18.03 -5.02
N VAL A 47 3.32 16.83 -5.59
CA VAL A 47 2.98 15.62 -4.83
C VAL A 47 4.24 15.10 -4.16
N HIS A 48 4.21 14.93 -2.84
CA HIS A 48 5.34 14.38 -2.08
C HIS A 48 5.46 12.87 -2.39
N TYR A 49 6.36 12.53 -3.31
CA TYR A 49 6.56 11.16 -3.79
C TYR A 49 7.75 10.47 -3.11
N THR A 50 7.52 9.28 -2.57
CA THR A 50 8.56 8.40 -2.01
C THR A 50 8.49 7.04 -2.70
N SER A 51 9.63 6.54 -3.19
CA SER A 51 9.75 5.18 -3.75
C SER A 51 10.65 4.34 -2.86
N ILE A 52 10.16 3.17 -2.44
CA ILE A 52 10.86 2.25 -1.55
C ILE A 52 11.08 0.93 -2.28
N GLY A 53 12.34 0.51 -2.35
CA GLY A 53 12.75 -0.77 -2.89
C GLY A 53 12.89 -1.83 -1.80
N VAL A 54 11.97 -2.79 -1.72
CA VAL A 54 12.03 -3.90 -0.77
C VAL A 54 11.29 -5.11 -1.32
N ASP A 55 11.83 -6.31 -1.06
CA ASP A 55 11.09 -7.55 -1.26
C ASP A 55 10.04 -7.68 -0.16
N LEU A 56 8.77 -7.80 -0.54
CA LEU A 56 7.65 -7.87 0.40
C LEU A 56 7.62 -9.16 1.22
N ASN A 57 8.38 -10.20 0.82
CA ASN A 57 8.63 -11.37 1.68
C ASN A 57 9.51 -11.03 2.90
N GLN A 58 10.22 -9.90 2.89
CA GLN A 58 11.03 -9.40 4.02
C GLN A 58 10.20 -8.45 4.91
N VAL A 59 9.18 -8.99 5.59
CA VAL A 59 8.18 -8.20 6.33
C VAL A 59 8.78 -7.25 7.36
N GLU A 60 9.80 -7.66 8.11
CA GLU A 60 10.45 -6.82 9.13
C GLU A 60 11.15 -5.61 8.50
N LYS A 61 11.77 -5.83 7.33
CA LYS A 61 12.42 -4.76 6.58
C LYS A 61 11.38 -3.83 5.96
N PHE A 62 10.28 -4.38 5.44
CA PHE A 62 9.14 -3.61 4.96
C PHE A 62 8.58 -2.72 6.06
N GLU A 63 8.30 -3.27 7.24
CA GLU A 63 7.70 -2.55 8.37
C GLU A 63 8.58 -1.37 8.79
N ARG A 64 9.89 -1.60 8.95
CA ARG A 64 10.85 -0.53 9.27
C ARG A 64 10.89 0.58 8.22
N LEU A 65 10.98 0.22 6.93
CA LEU A 65 11.04 1.20 5.85
C LEU A 65 9.72 1.98 5.70
N LEU A 66 8.59 1.32 5.95
CA LEU A 66 7.29 1.98 5.98
C LEU A 66 7.21 2.97 7.15
N GLU A 67 7.69 2.59 8.34
CA GLU A 67 7.73 3.47 9.52
C GLU A 67 8.62 4.69 9.28
N GLU A 68 9.83 4.49 8.76
CA GLU A 68 10.75 5.57 8.37
C GLU A 68 10.10 6.52 7.36
N ALA A 69 9.43 5.98 6.34
CA ALA A 69 8.74 6.80 5.36
C ALA A 69 7.59 7.57 6.02
N MET A 70 6.71 6.93 6.78
CA MET A 70 5.57 7.61 7.39
C MET A 70 5.97 8.66 8.44
N ALA A 71 7.10 8.48 9.13
CA ALA A 71 7.60 9.42 10.15
C ALA A 71 8.08 10.77 9.59
N SER A 72 8.35 10.87 8.29
CA SER A 72 9.13 11.97 7.72
C SER A 72 8.48 13.37 7.75
N GLU A 73 7.21 13.52 8.16
CA GLU A 73 6.59 14.85 8.33
C GLU A 73 5.61 14.88 9.53
N SER A 74 6.17 15.05 10.72
CA SER A 74 5.45 15.38 11.94
C SER A 74 4.93 16.83 11.88
N GLY A 75 3.73 17.03 11.34
CA GLY A 75 3.11 18.36 11.29
C GLY A 75 1.68 18.43 10.74
N ALA A 76 1.22 17.45 9.96
CA ALA A 76 -0.15 17.42 9.47
C ALA A 76 -1.10 16.85 10.54
N THR A 77 -1.87 17.71 11.18
CA THR A 77 -3.04 17.32 11.99
C THR A 77 -4.20 16.97 11.03
N ASN A 78 -4.79 15.77 11.12
CA ASN A 78 -5.84 15.21 10.23
C ASN A 78 -5.34 14.47 8.98
N CYS A 79 -4.48 13.44 9.15
CA CYS A 79 -4.01 12.60 8.05
C CYS A 79 -4.77 11.25 7.99
N HIS A 80 -5.34 10.92 6.84
CA HIS A 80 -5.87 9.59 6.54
C HIS A 80 -4.95 8.85 5.57
N THR A 81 -4.47 7.66 5.95
CA THR A 81 -3.62 6.83 5.08
C THR A 81 -4.42 5.73 4.42
N ILE A 82 -4.31 5.62 3.09
CA ILE A 82 -4.91 4.53 2.31
C ILE A 82 -3.78 3.61 1.85
N PHE A 83 -3.78 2.39 2.35
CA PHE A 83 -2.92 1.31 1.87
C PHE A 83 -3.62 0.59 0.71
N VAL A 84 -2.91 0.40 -0.40
CA VAL A 84 -3.46 -0.26 -1.60
C VAL A 84 -2.62 -1.48 -1.94
N PHE A 85 -3.28 -2.63 -2.08
CA PHE A 85 -2.70 -3.85 -2.63
C PHE A 85 -3.54 -4.28 -3.83
N GLU A 86 -2.92 -4.36 -5.00
CA GLU A 86 -3.57 -4.77 -6.24
C GLU A 86 -2.69 -5.81 -6.95
N ALA A 87 -3.18 -7.05 -7.03
CA ALA A 87 -2.46 -8.19 -7.60
C ALA A 87 -1.01 -8.33 -7.06
N VAL A 88 -0.85 -8.24 -5.74
CA VAL A 88 0.42 -8.40 -5.00
C VAL A 88 0.37 -9.62 -4.09
N LEU A 89 -0.66 -9.74 -3.26
CA LEU A 89 -0.72 -10.70 -2.16
C LEU A 89 -0.64 -12.16 -2.63
N ALA A 90 -1.18 -12.45 -3.81
CA ALA A 90 -1.14 -13.77 -4.44
C ALA A 90 0.27 -14.28 -4.80
N TYR A 91 1.28 -13.40 -4.81
CA TYR A 91 2.67 -13.73 -5.18
C TYR A 91 3.60 -13.88 -3.97
N LEU A 92 3.08 -13.71 -2.75
CA LEU A 92 3.87 -13.76 -1.54
C LEU A 92 3.93 -15.18 -0.98
N ASP A 93 4.97 -15.46 -0.19
CA ASP A 93 5.09 -16.72 0.53
C ASP A 93 3.95 -16.89 1.55
N GLU A 94 3.70 -18.14 1.95
CA GLU A 94 2.65 -18.48 2.90
C GLU A 94 2.76 -17.66 4.20
N GLY A 95 1.65 -17.09 4.65
CA GLY A 95 1.57 -16.25 5.84
C GLY A 95 2.15 -14.83 5.71
N VAL A 96 2.89 -14.50 4.65
CA VAL A 96 3.48 -13.16 4.47
C VAL A 96 2.42 -12.09 4.28
N ALA A 97 1.38 -12.36 3.50
CA ALA A 97 0.29 -11.40 3.24
C ALA A 97 -0.36 -10.91 4.54
N GLU A 98 -0.73 -11.82 5.45
CA GLU A 98 -1.33 -11.48 6.74
C GLU A 98 -0.39 -10.60 7.57
N ARG A 99 0.90 -10.97 7.63
CA ARG A 99 1.91 -10.22 8.38
C ARG A 99 2.15 -8.82 7.83
N LEU A 100 2.11 -8.62 6.50
CA LEU A 100 2.19 -7.32 5.85
C LEU A 100 0.99 -6.43 6.17
N LEU A 101 -0.23 -6.98 6.08
CA LEU A 101 -1.45 -6.24 6.42
C LEU A 101 -1.43 -5.81 7.90
N GLY A 102 -0.95 -6.69 8.79
CA GLY A 102 -0.71 -6.36 10.19
C GLY A 102 0.34 -5.26 10.38
N ALA A 103 1.43 -5.27 9.62
CA ALA A 103 2.44 -4.20 9.64
C ALA A 103 1.85 -2.85 9.20
N CYS A 104 1.02 -2.84 8.15
CA CYS A 104 0.29 -1.62 7.74
C CYS A 104 -0.60 -1.09 8.86
N ARG A 105 -1.32 -1.95 9.60
CA ARG A 105 -2.10 -1.52 10.77
C ARG A 105 -1.22 -0.87 11.82
N ARG A 106 -0.16 -1.57 12.25
CA ARG A 106 0.72 -1.12 13.34
C ARG A 106 1.38 0.22 13.01
N VAL A 107 1.96 0.34 11.82
CA VAL A 107 2.66 1.56 11.40
C VAL A 107 1.67 2.68 11.11
N GLY A 108 0.63 2.41 10.32
CA GLY A 108 -0.35 3.43 9.94
C GLY A 108 -1.04 4.07 11.14
N SER A 109 -1.36 3.28 12.18
CA SER A 109 -2.02 3.79 13.39
C SER A 109 -1.10 4.68 14.27
N LYS A 110 0.22 4.62 14.09
CA LYS A 110 1.17 5.51 14.78
C LYS A 110 1.29 6.88 14.10
N HIS A 111 0.99 6.95 12.81
CA HIS A 111 1.31 8.10 11.95
C HIS A 111 0.10 8.71 11.25
N SER A 112 -1.12 8.23 11.51
CA SER A 112 -2.35 8.71 10.88
C SER A 112 -3.52 8.62 11.85
N ASP A 113 -4.46 9.54 11.74
CA ASP A 113 -5.67 9.57 12.59
C ASP A 113 -6.62 8.43 12.23
N SER A 114 -6.60 8.03 10.96
CA SER A 114 -7.34 6.89 10.47
C SER A 114 -6.63 6.27 9.29
N ILE A 115 -6.90 4.98 9.06
CA ILE A 115 -6.32 4.23 7.95
C ILE A 115 -7.38 3.39 7.27
N SER A 116 -7.22 3.19 5.96
CA SER A 116 -8.01 2.25 5.16
C SER A 116 -7.09 1.26 4.47
N LEU A 117 -7.57 0.02 4.32
CA LEU A 117 -7.00 -0.97 3.40
C LEU A 117 -7.91 -1.10 2.18
N CYS A 118 -7.34 -0.93 1.00
CA CYS A 118 -8.00 -1.18 -0.27
C CYS A 118 -7.32 -2.38 -0.95
N LEU A 119 -8.08 -3.45 -1.15
CA LEU A 119 -7.59 -4.71 -1.71
C LEU A 119 -8.32 -4.99 -3.02
N ALA A 120 -7.58 -4.89 -4.13
CA ALA A 120 -7.97 -5.42 -5.43
C ALA A 120 -7.16 -6.70 -5.69
N ASP A 121 -7.33 -7.66 -4.79
CA ASP A 121 -6.43 -8.79 -4.64
C ASP A 121 -7.13 -10.00 -4.01
N ARG A 122 -6.48 -11.16 -4.05
CA ARG A 122 -6.92 -12.34 -3.31
C ARG A 122 -6.45 -12.25 -1.87
N LEU A 123 -7.40 -12.25 -0.94
CA LEU A 123 -7.09 -12.40 0.48
C LEU A 123 -6.56 -13.82 0.75
N PRO A 124 -5.64 -13.99 1.72
CA PRO A 124 -5.08 -15.29 2.10
C PRO A 124 -6.08 -16.08 2.96
N LEU A 125 -7.23 -16.42 2.39
CA LEU A 125 -8.29 -17.16 3.08
C LEU A 125 -8.05 -18.67 2.99
N SER A 126 -8.35 -19.39 4.07
CA SER A 126 -8.22 -20.85 4.12
C SER A 126 -9.25 -21.57 3.23
N ARG A 127 -10.38 -20.94 2.90
CA ARG A 127 -11.42 -21.46 2.01
C ARG A 127 -12.15 -20.36 1.22
N GLY A 128 -12.01 -20.37 -0.10
CA GLY A 128 -12.85 -19.60 -1.04
C GLY A 128 -12.84 -18.07 -0.88
N GLU A 129 -13.69 -17.39 -1.65
CA GLU A 129 -13.98 -15.95 -1.53
C GLU A 129 -15.15 -15.73 -0.54
N ASP A 130 -14.97 -16.16 0.71
CA ASP A 130 -15.98 -16.02 1.75
C ASP A 130 -15.86 -14.67 2.47
N ARG A 131 -16.94 -13.88 2.43
CA ARG A 131 -17.03 -12.58 3.10
C ARG A 131 -16.84 -12.70 4.61
N GLU A 132 -17.36 -13.75 5.25
CA GLU A 132 -17.24 -13.95 6.69
C GLU A 132 -15.80 -14.28 7.08
N ALA A 133 -15.14 -15.13 6.30
CA ALA A 133 -13.72 -15.43 6.47
C ALA A 133 -12.85 -14.17 6.27
N ALA A 134 -13.16 -13.36 5.24
CA ALA A 134 -12.49 -12.07 5.02
C ALA A 134 -12.69 -11.11 6.19
N ALA A 135 -13.93 -10.97 6.68
CA ALA A 135 -14.23 -10.13 7.85
C ALA A 135 -13.49 -10.62 9.10
N SER A 136 -13.45 -11.93 9.33
CA SER A 136 -12.76 -12.54 10.47
C SER A 136 -11.25 -12.31 10.41
N LEU A 137 -10.63 -12.51 9.25
CA LEU A 137 -9.20 -12.24 9.05
C LEU A 137 -8.88 -10.76 9.30
N LEU A 138 -9.66 -9.85 8.70
CA LEU A 138 -9.44 -8.41 8.88
C LEU A 138 -9.66 -7.97 10.32
N ALA A 139 -10.66 -8.53 11.01
CA ALA A 139 -10.91 -8.27 12.42
C ALA A 139 -9.75 -8.74 13.30
N GLY A 140 -9.17 -9.91 13.01
CA GLY A 140 -7.96 -10.41 13.69
C GLY A 140 -6.75 -9.48 13.53
N LEU A 141 -6.70 -8.71 12.44
CA LEU A 141 -5.69 -7.69 12.17
C LEU A 141 -6.06 -6.28 12.67
N GLY A 142 -7.22 -6.13 13.31
CA GLY A 142 -7.70 -4.85 13.86
C GLY A 142 -8.31 -3.91 12.83
N PHE A 143 -8.85 -4.44 11.73
CA PHE A 143 -9.63 -3.73 10.72
C PHE A 143 -11.10 -4.15 10.75
N GLU A 144 -11.98 -3.25 10.30
CA GLU A 144 -13.38 -3.56 10.01
C GLU A 144 -13.57 -3.72 8.49
N LEU A 145 -14.30 -4.77 8.07
CA LEU A 145 -14.64 -4.95 6.67
C LEU A 145 -15.73 -3.96 6.25
N GLY A 146 -15.34 -2.90 5.53
CA GLY A 146 -16.28 -1.92 4.99
C GLY A 146 -17.03 -2.39 3.73
N ALA A 147 -16.32 -2.51 2.61
CA ALA A 147 -16.88 -2.93 1.32
C ALA A 147 -16.34 -4.30 0.90
N TRP A 148 -17.22 -5.11 0.30
CA TRP A 148 -16.88 -6.43 -0.25
C TRP A 148 -17.41 -6.54 -1.67
N MET A 149 -16.51 -6.70 -2.64
CA MET A 149 -16.83 -6.78 -4.06
C MET A 149 -16.08 -7.97 -4.67
N PRO A 150 -16.54 -9.21 -4.41
CA PRO A 150 -15.92 -10.40 -4.96
C PRO A 150 -16.10 -10.41 -6.48
N LYS A 151 -15.22 -11.09 -7.19
CA LYS A 151 -15.35 -11.15 -8.65
C LYS A 151 -16.62 -11.93 -8.99
N PRO A 152 -17.55 -11.38 -9.81
CA PRO A 152 -18.75 -12.10 -10.17
C PRO A 152 -18.41 -13.42 -10.89
N GLY A 153 -19.04 -14.52 -10.46
CA GLY A 153 -18.95 -15.82 -11.13
C GLY A 153 -17.70 -16.64 -10.83
N ILE A 154 -16.99 -16.34 -9.74
CA ILE A 154 -15.98 -17.20 -9.12
C ILE A 154 -16.56 -17.77 -7.82
#